data_AF-A0A1H4XXJ9-F1
#
_entry.id   AF-A0A1H4XXJ9-F1
#
_cell.length_a   1.000
_cell.length_b   1.000
_cell.length_c   1.000
_cell.angle_alpha   90.00
_cell.angle_beta   90.00
_cell.angle_gamma   90.00
#
_symmetry.space_group_name_H-M   'P 1'
#
loop_
_entity.id
_entity.type
_entity.pdbx_description
1 polymer ?
#
loop_
_entity_poly.entity_id
_entity_poly.type
_entity_poly.pdbx_seq_one_letter_code
_entity_poly.pdbx_strand_id
1 'polypeptide(L)'
;MINPMIGMPQGAEWLVILVIVVLVFGAAKLPDLARSSGQALRIFKDETKNLRDGDDDDTKTAEQREIETRNEVRSETPGETSGEVLRERRDDTTA
;
A
#
# COMPACT_ATOMS: atom_id res chain seq x y z
N MET A 1 -13.41 52.94 9.68
CA MET A 1 -13.05 52.42 8.34
C MET A 1 -12.10 51.26 8.54
N ILE A 2 -12.63 50.04 8.54
CA ILE A 2 -11.88 48.80 8.70
C ILE A 2 -12.30 47.93 7.51
N ASN A 3 -11.63 48.11 6.38
CA ASN A 3 -11.79 47.22 5.23
C ASN A 3 -10.56 46.33 5.21
N PRO A 4 -10.64 45.08 5.71
CA PRO A 4 -9.53 44.17 5.60
C PRO A 4 -9.37 43.82 4.13
N MET A 5 -8.11 43.84 3.71
CA MET A 5 -7.57 43.45 2.44
C MET A 5 -7.86 41.94 2.20
N ILE A 6 -9.10 41.62 1.86
CA ILE A 6 -9.52 40.35 1.24
C ILE A 6 -8.95 40.37 -0.17
N GLY A 7 -7.65 40.09 -0.26
CA GLY A 7 -6.88 40.29 -1.50
C GLY A 7 -6.08 39.09 -1.94
N MET A 8 -5.91 38.04 -1.11
CA MET A 8 -5.20 36.84 -1.51
C MET A 8 -5.81 35.60 -0.86
N PRO A 9 -6.36 34.66 -1.65
CA PRO A 9 -6.90 33.41 -1.15
C PRO A 9 -5.76 32.47 -0.74
N GLN A 10 -5.21 32.68 0.45
CA GLN A 10 -4.18 31.81 1.04
C GLN A 10 -4.82 30.53 1.58
N GLY A 11 -5.46 29.72 0.72
CA GLY A 11 -6.00 28.40 1.06
C GLY A 11 -7.20 28.35 2.03
N ALA A 12 -7.46 29.40 2.80
CA ALA A 12 -8.53 29.44 3.79
C ALA A 12 -9.92 29.27 3.15
N GLU A 13 -10.12 29.76 1.93
CA GLU A 13 -11.37 29.60 1.19
C GLU A 13 -11.68 28.15 0.86
N TRP A 14 -10.68 27.36 0.48
CA TRP A 14 -10.84 25.92 0.26
C TRP A 14 -11.29 25.22 1.54
N LEU A 15 -10.78 25.65 2.69
CA LEU A 15 -11.15 25.11 3.99
C LEU A 15 -12.61 25.45 4.32
N VAL A 16 -13.06 26.68 4.05
CA VAL A 16 -14.47 27.10 4.22
C VAL A 16 -15.40 26.29 3.31
N ILE A 17 -15.05 26.11 2.04
CA ILE A 17 -15.85 25.30 1.10
C ILE A 17 -15.91 23.85 1.59
N LEU A 18 -14.79 23.26 2.01
CA LEU A 18 -14.74 21.89 2.54
C LEU A 18 -15.67 21.74 3.75
N VAL A 19 -15.66 22.70 4.66
CA VAL A 19 -16.55 22.72 5.84
C VAL A 19 -18.02 22.74 5.40
N ILE A 20 -18.39 23.59 4.44
CA ILE A 20 -19.77 23.65 3.93
C ILE A 20 -20.18 22.31 3.30
N VAL A 21 -19.32 21.70 2.49
CA VAL A 21 -19.60 20.39 1.86
C VAL A 21 -19.76 19.31 2.94
N VAL A 22 -18.91 19.28 3.96
CA VAL A 22 -19.03 18.35 5.10
C VAL A 22 -20.34 18.57 5.86
N LEU A 23 -20.82 19.80 6.01
CA LEU A 23 -22.08 20.08 6.69
C LEU A 23 -23.30 19.60 5.89
N VAL A 24 -23.27 19.74 4.56
CA VAL A 24 -24.39 19.33 3.68
C VAL A 24 -24.43 17.81 3.50
N PHE A 25 -23.27 17.19 3.23
CA PHE A 25 -23.19 15.76 2.92
C PHE A 25 -22.94 14.90 4.18
N GLY A 26 -22.38 15.47 5.23
CA GLY A 26 -21.93 14.76 6.43
C GLY A 26 -20.50 14.24 6.33
N ALA A 27 -19.79 14.22 7.46
CA ALA A 27 -18.39 13.77 7.54
C ALA A 27 -18.19 12.29 7.15
N ALA A 28 -19.22 11.45 7.30
CA ALA A 28 -19.17 10.05 6.93
C ALA A 28 -19.36 9.81 5.42
N LYS A 29 -20.09 10.69 4.71
CA LYS A 29 -20.43 10.45 3.29
C LYS A 29 -19.33 10.85 2.33
N LEU A 30 -18.61 11.94 2.59
CA LEU A 30 -17.47 12.33 1.76
C LEU A 30 -16.41 11.23 1.56
N PRO A 31 -15.90 10.56 2.61
CA PRO A 31 -14.93 9.49 2.44
C PRO A 31 -15.52 8.25 1.77
N ASP A 32 -16.80 7.93 2.02
CA ASP A 32 -17.47 6.80 1.39
C ASP A 32 -17.61 7.01 -0.13
N LEU A 33 -18.07 8.19 -0.57
CA LEU A 33 -18.16 8.55 -1.98
C LEU A 33 -16.76 8.59 -2.63
N ALA A 34 -15.77 9.17 -1.95
CA ALA A 34 -14.40 9.20 -2.45
C ALA A 34 -13.80 7.80 -2.62
N ARG A 35 -14.09 6.86 -1.70
CA ARG A 35 -13.63 5.46 -1.78
C ARG A 35 -14.24 4.73 -2.98
N SER A 36 -15.56 4.80 -3.16
CA SER A 36 -16.23 4.12 -4.29
C SER A 36 -15.82 4.70 -5.64
N SER A 37 -15.72 6.03 -5.75
CA SER A 37 -15.28 6.69 -6.98
C SER A 37 -13.80 6.49 -7.25
N GLY A 38 -12.96 6.47 -6.21
CA GLY A 38 -11.53 6.21 -6.30
C GLY A 38 -11.23 4.78 -6.78
N GLN A 39 -12.00 3.79 -6.34
CA GLN A 39 -11.89 2.42 -6.83
C GLN A 39 -12.21 2.31 -8.33
N ALA A 40 -13.30 2.96 -8.78
CA ALA A 40 -13.65 3.00 -10.20
C ALA A 40 -12.56 3.68 -11.05
N LEU A 41 -12.03 4.82 -10.58
CA LEU A 41 -10.93 5.53 -11.24
C LEU A 41 -9.62 4.74 -11.26
N ARG A 42 -9.33 3.94 -10.22
CA ARG A 42 -8.16 3.06 -10.16
C ARG A 42 -8.24 1.98 -11.24
N ILE A 43 -9.36 1.25 -11.30
CA ILE A 43 -9.57 0.19 -12.30
C ILE A 43 -9.49 0.79 -13.71
N PHE A 44 -10.19 1.91 -13.94
CA PHE A 44 -10.15 2.60 -15.22
C PHE A 44 -8.74 3.07 -15.60
N LYS A 45 -7.96 3.59 -14.64
CA LYS A 45 -6.57 4.00 -14.88
C LYS A 45 -5.69 2.78 -15.20
N ASP A 46 -5.84 1.68 -14.48
CA ASP A 46 -5.06 0.47 -14.69
C ASP A 46 -5.35 -0.11 -16.09
N GLU A 47 -6.62 -0.25 -16.48
CA GLU A 47 -7.01 -0.69 -17.82
C GLU A 47 -6.52 0.28 -18.92
N THR A 48 -6.69 1.59 -18.71
CA THR A 48 -6.21 2.61 -19.65
C THR A 48 -4.69 2.63 -19.76
N LYS A 49 -3.96 2.36 -18.66
CA LYS A 49 -2.50 2.28 -18.65
C LYS A 49 -2.02 1.09 -19.47
N ASN A 50 -2.63 -0.08 -19.31
CA ASN A 50 -2.30 -1.27 -20.13
C ASN A 50 -2.53 -1.03 -21.64
N LEU A 51 -3.57 -0.25 -22.00
CA LEU A 51 -3.83 0.13 -23.39
C LEU A 51 -2.82 1.15 -23.94
N ARG A 52 -2.20 1.95 -23.07
CA ARG A 52 -1.35 3.09 -23.44
C ARG A 52 0.15 2.78 -23.33
N ASP A 53 0.54 1.87 -22.44
CA ASP A 53 1.89 1.30 -22.29
C ASP A 53 2.10 0.03 -23.11
N GLY A 54 1.15 -0.35 -23.98
CA GLY A 54 1.27 -1.53 -24.85
C GLY A 54 2.42 -1.51 -25.88
N ASP A 55 3.35 -0.55 -25.78
CA ASP A 55 4.56 -0.47 -26.60
C ASP A 55 5.87 -0.40 -25.78
N ASP A 56 5.84 -0.14 -24.46
CA ASP A 56 7.07 -0.06 -23.65
C ASP A 56 6.83 -0.44 -22.17
N ASP A 57 7.53 -1.47 -21.71
CA ASP A 57 7.93 -1.76 -20.33
C ASP A 57 6.89 -2.22 -19.27
N ASP A 58 6.84 -3.54 -19.17
CA ASP A 58 6.50 -4.37 -18.01
C ASP A 58 7.11 -3.86 -16.68
N THR A 59 6.42 -2.98 -15.96
CA THR A 59 6.83 -2.57 -14.60
C THR A 59 5.72 -2.69 -13.56
N LYS A 60 5.63 -3.91 -13.01
CA LYS A 60 5.39 -4.28 -11.60
C LYS A 60 4.63 -3.26 -10.75
N THR A 61 3.36 -3.54 -10.50
CA THR A 61 2.54 -2.88 -9.47
C THR A 61 3.07 -3.19 -8.07
N ALA A 62 3.22 -2.15 -7.26
CA ALA A 62 3.82 -2.14 -5.93
C ALA A 62 3.19 -3.09 -4.90
N GLU A 63 1.96 -3.59 -5.14
CA GLU A 63 1.27 -4.49 -4.20
C GLU A 63 1.87 -5.91 -4.16
N GLN A 64 2.57 -6.37 -5.21
CA GLN A 64 3.12 -7.73 -5.25
C GLN A 64 4.49 -7.89 -4.56
N ARG A 65 5.30 -6.83 -4.44
CA ARG A 65 6.63 -6.94 -3.82
C ARG A 65 6.61 -6.88 -2.29
N GLU A 66 5.59 -6.27 -1.68
CA GLU A 66 5.54 -6.11 -0.23
C GLU A 66 5.08 -7.39 0.50
N ILE A 67 4.20 -8.17 -0.13
CA ILE A 67 3.68 -9.41 0.47
C ILE A 67 4.74 -10.53 0.42
N GLU A 68 5.53 -10.58 -0.65
CA GLU A 68 6.62 -11.55 -0.81
C GLU A 68 7.74 -11.33 0.22
N THR A 69 7.98 -10.07 0.60
CA THR A 69 8.97 -9.71 1.64
C THR A 69 8.60 -10.23 3.04
N ARG A 70 7.31 -10.44 3.35
CA ARG A 70 6.88 -10.79 4.73
C ARG A 70 6.84 -12.29 5.02
N ASN A 71 6.66 -13.15 4.01
CA ASN A 71 6.53 -14.59 4.24
C ASN A 71 7.88 -15.31 4.31
N GLU A 72 8.92 -14.79 3.67
CA GLU A 72 10.21 -15.49 3.56
C GLU A 72 11.22 -15.12 4.67
N VAL A 73 11.17 -13.90 5.23
CA VAL A 73 12.15 -13.41 6.23
C VAL A 73 11.79 -13.81 7.68
N ARG A 74 10.65 -14.47 7.92
CA ARG A 74 10.42 -15.20 9.19
C ARG A 74 11.17 -16.54 9.27
N SER A 75 11.99 -16.84 8.26
CA SER A 75 12.92 -17.98 8.21
C SER A 75 14.30 -17.66 8.79
N GLU A 76 14.32 -16.99 9.95
CA GLU A 76 15.47 -16.92 10.87
C GLU A 76 15.76 -18.37 11.34
N THR A 77 16.96 -18.99 11.35
CA THR A 77 18.32 -18.51 11.59
C THR A 77 19.35 -19.59 11.17
N PRO A 78 20.38 -19.29 10.37
CA PRO A 78 21.58 -20.12 10.24
C PRO A 78 22.48 -19.97 11.47
N GLY A 79 22.76 -21.08 12.16
CA GLY A 79 23.84 -21.17 13.14
C GLY A 79 23.39 -21.15 14.60
N GLU A 80 23.36 -22.33 15.21
CA GLU A 80 24.01 -22.69 16.48
C GLU A 80 23.36 -23.97 17.01
N THR A 81 24.03 -25.11 16.81
CA THR A 81 24.20 -26.19 17.81
C THR A 81 25.31 -27.08 17.28
N SER A 82 26.55 -26.61 17.46
CA SER A 82 27.67 -27.52 17.71
C SER A 82 27.39 -28.15 19.07
N GLY A 83 27.07 -29.43 19.09
CA GLY A 83 26.92 -30.17 20.33
C GLY A 83 25.86 -31.26 20.23
N GLU A 84 26.33 -32.50 20.28
CA GLU A 84 25.58 -33.59 20.92
C GLU A 84 24.40 -34.21 20.16
N VAL A 85 24.69 -35.03 19.14
CA VAL A 85 24.11 -36.39 19.09
C VAL A 85 25.08 -37.35 18.41
N LEU A 86 25.93 -37.89 19.28
CA LEU A 86 26.73 -39.08 19.10
C LEU A 86 25.80 -40.31 19.06
N ARG A 87 26.10 -41.25 18.15
CA ARG A 87 25.47 -42.58 17.95
C ARG A 87 24.11 -42.47 17.24
N GLU A 88 23.93 -43.02 16.04
CA GLU A 88 23.69 -44.45 15.88
C GLU A 88 23.62 -44.80 14.38
N ARG A 89 24.76 -45.04 13.72
CA ARG A 89 24.76 -45.61 12.35
C ARG A 89 26.11 -46.19 11.95
N ARG A 90 26.72 -46.96 12.83
CA ARG A 90 27.83 -47.85 12.49
C ARG A 90 27.65 -49.08 13.34
N ASP A 91 27.03 -50.10 12.76
CA ASP A 91 27.20 -51.52 13.06
C ASP A 91 26.59 -52.34 11.91
N ASP A 92 26.98 -52.01 10.67
CA ASP A 92 26.96 -52.99 9.58
C ASP A 92 28.25 -53.82 9.72
N THR A 93 28.20 -54.80 10.61
CA THR A 93 29.21 -55.84 10.79
C THR A 93 28.49 -57.18 10.79
N THR A 94 28.72 -57.92 9.71
CA THR A 94 28.95 -59.37 9.68
C THR A 94 28.19 -60.24 10.68
N ALA A 95 27.17 -60.96 10.19
CA ALA A 95 26.97 -62.41 10.35
C ALA A 95 25.69 -62.86 9.62
#